data_AF-A0A927NU11-F1
#
_entry.id   AF-A0A927NU11-F1
#
_cell.length_a   1.000
_cell.length_b   1.000
_cell.length_c   1.000
_cell.angle_alpha   90.00
_cell.angle_beta   90.00
_cell.angle_gamma   90.00
#
_symmetry.space_group_name_H-M   'P 1'
#
loop_
_entity.id
_entity.type
_entity.pdbx_description
1 polymer ?
#
loop_
_entity_poly.entity_id
_entity_poly.type
_entity_poly.pdbx_seq_one_letter_code
_entity_poly.pdbx_strand_id
1 'polypeptide(L)'
;MIGSLWLTKHRYTLTSVKSMVVYTALISLIHAAAEVVVVTFFYFGGGLTEANYAAGFFESVILLVGLGGFVHSMVDFAIAIAVWKPITKILRTPYSALMVKEH
;
A
#
# COMPACT_ATOMS: atom_id res chain seq x y z
N MET A 1 6.09 -5.85 2.85
CA MET A 1 6.56 -7.25 2.65
C MET A 1 5.54 -8.32 3.06
N ILE A 2 4.68 -8.08 4.06
CA ILE A 2 3.61 -9.04 4.44
C ILE A 2 2.59 -9.24 3.30
N GLY A 3 2.31 -8.19 2.54
CA GLY A 3 1.37 -8.24 1.43
C GLY A 3 1.74 -9.24 0.32
N SER A 4 3.01 -9.28 -0.11
CA SER A 4 3.40 -10.18 -1.21
C SER A 4 3.39 -11.65 -0.78
N LEU A 5 3.66 -11.95 0.50
CA LEU A 5 3.58 -13.30 1.07
C LEU A 5 2.13 -13.81 1.19
N TRP A 6 1.16 -12.90 1.39
CA TRP A 6 -0.26 -13.26 1.35
C TRP A 6 -0.73 -13.54 -0.09
N LEU A 7 -0.26 -12.74 -1.06
CA LEU A 7 -0.58 -12.91 -2.48
C LEU A 7 -0.03 -14.21 -3.08
N THR A 8 1.11 -14.70 -2.61
CA THR A 8 1.70 -15.96 -3.10
C THR A 8 0.92 -17.18 -2.64
N LYS A 9 0.29 -17.14 -1.46
CA LYS A 9 -0.49 -18.25 -0.91
C LYS A 9 -1.93 -18.29 -1.44
N HIS A 10 -2.51 -17.13 -1.78
CA HIS A 10 -3.86 -17.02 -2.36
C HIS A 10 -3.85 -16.19 -3.65
N ARG A 11 -3.32 -16.80 -4.72
CA ARG A 11 -3.20 -16.18 -6.05
C ARG A 11 -4.53 -15.83 -6.72
N TYR A 12 -5.65 -16.34 -6.17
CA TYR A 12 -7.02 -16.04 -6.61
C TYR A 12 -7.59 -14.73 -6.03
N THR A 13 -6.93 -14.09 -5.06
CA THR A 13 -7.42 -12.83 -4.43
C THR A 13 -7.38 -11.63 -5.38
N LEU A 14 -6.67 -11.75 -6.51
CA LEU A 14 -6.53 -10.71 -7.54
C LEU A 14 -7.48 -10.91 -8.75
N THR A 15 -8.33 -11.93 -8.77
CA THR A 15 -9.19 -12.24 -9.93
C THR A 15 -10.38 -11.30 -10.08
N SER A 16 -10.75 -10.58 -9.01
CA SER A 16 -11.87 -9.63 -9.00
C SER A 16 -11.45 -8.31 -8.38
N VAL A 17 -11.88 -7.21 -9.01
CA VAL A 17 -11.61 -5.83 -8.56
C VAL A 17 -12.05 -5.62 -7.11
N LYS A 18 -13.15 -6.26 -6.67
CA LYS A 18 -13.64 -6.17 -5.28
C LYS A 18 -12.66 -6.79 -4.28
N SER A 19 -12.15 -7.98 -4.59
CA SER A 19 -11.17 -8.69 -3.74
C SER A 19 -9.84 -7.95 -3.69
N MET A 20 -9.46 -7.32 -4.80
CA MET A 20 -8.28 -6.48 -4.89
C MET A 20 -8.39 -5.23 -4.00
N VAL A 21 -9.53 -4.52 -4.05
CA VAL A 21 -9.78 -3.33 -3.21
C VAL A 21 -9.77 -3.68 -1.72
N VAL A 22 -10.40 -4.78 -1.32
CA VAL A 22 -10.39 -5.23 0.09
C VAL A 22 -8.98 -5.56 0.55
N TYR A 23 -8.21 -6.28 -0.27
CA TYR A 23 -6.82 -6.58 0.03
C TYR A 23 -5.97 -5.33 0.20
N THR A 24 -6.09 -4.36 -0.71
CA THR A 24 -5.34 -3.10 -0.61
C THR A 24 -5.75 -2.32 0.64
N ALA A 25 -7.04 -2.21 0.93
CA ALA A 25 -7.55 -1.51 2.11
C ALA A 25 -6.98 -2.08 3.43
N LEU A 26 -6.84 -3.41 3.52
CA LEU A 26 -6.24 -4.06 4.69
C LEU A 26 -4.74 -3.77 4.80
N ILE A 27 -4.01 -3.82 3.69
CA ILE A 27 -2.57 -3.54 3.69
C ILE A 27 -2.30 -2.06 3.97
N SER A 28 -3.08 -1.14 3.42
CA SER A 28 -2.97 0.30 3.69
C SER A 28 -3.30 0.61 5.15
N LEU A 29 -4.26 -0.08 5.76
CA LEU A 29 -4.55 0.05 7.18
C LEU A 29 -3.38 -0.42 8.05
N ILE A 30 -2.78 -1.56 7.73
CA ILE A 30 -1.61 -2.08 8.46
C ILE A 30 -0.40 -1.14 8.30
N HIS A 31 -0.20 -0.60 7.10
CA HIS A 31 0.88 0.34 6.82
C HIS A 31 0.72 1.63 7.63
N ALA A 32 -0.44 2.29 7.53
CA ALA A 32 -0.74 3.50 8.29
C ALA A 32 -0.65 3.27 9.80
N ALA A 33 -1.11 2.12 10.30
CA ALA A 33 -0.98 1.77 11.71
C ALA A 33 0.48 1.63 12.16
N ALA A 34 1.35 1.03 11.34
CA ALA A 34 2.77 0.93 11.64
C ALA A 34 3.45 2.31 11.65
N GLU A 35 3.11 3.18 10.71
CA GLU A 35 3.61 4.56 10.68
C GLU A 35 3.14 5.35 11.91
N VAL A 36 1.87 5.25 12.31
CA VAL A 36 1.35 5.90 13.52
C VAL A 36 2.10 5.43 14.77
N VAL A 37 2.41 4.14 14.92
CA VAL A 37 3.16 3.62 16.07
C VAL A 37 4.57 4.20 16.13
N VAL A 38 5.30 4.18 15.00
CA VAL A 38 6.66 4.71 14.93
C VAL A 38 6.65 6.23 15.16
N VAL A 39 5.75 6.96 14.50
CA VAL A 39 5.66 8.42 14.64
C VAL A 39 5.24 8.83 16.05
N THR A 40 4.34 8.08 16.70
CA THR A 40 3.99 8.30 18.12
C THR A 40 5.22 8.17 19.02
N PHE A 41 6.03 7.12 18.80
CA PHE A 41 7.26 6.92 19.57
C PHE A 41 8.24 8.10 19.37
N PHE A 42 8.42 8.59 18.15
CA PHE A 42 9.26 9.76 17.87
C PHE A 42 8.68 11.07 18.40
N TYR A 43 7.35 11.21 18.40
CA TYR A 43 6.64 12.38 18.93
C TYR A 43 6.85 12.54 20.43
N PHE A 44 6.83 11.45 21.21
CA PHE A 44 7.11 11.53 22.65
C PHE A 44 8.61 11.41 22.98
N GLY A 45 9.41 10.86 22.08
CA GLY A 45 10.85 10.68 22.24
C GLY A 45 11.70 11.92 21.93
N GLY A 46 11.10 13.08 21.64
CA GLY A 46 11.86 14.30 21.35
C GLY A 46 12.44 14.40 19.94
N GLY A 47 12.09 13.49 19.03
CA GLY A 47 12.69 13.40 17.70
C GLY A 47 12.03 14.26 16.61
N LEU A 48 10.95 14.98 16.92
CA LEU A 48 10.24 15.86 16.00
C LEU A 48 10.57 17.34 16.27
N THR A 49 10.49 18.17 15.23
CA THR A 49 10.73 19.62 15.34
C THR A 49 9.63 20.30 16.16
N GLU A 50 9.94 21.44 16.79
CA GLU A 50 8.96 22.20 17.61
C GLU A 50 7.68 22.56 16.83
N ALA A 51 7.80 22.78 15.52
CA ALA A 51 6.66 23.01 14.63
C ALA A 51 5.65 21.85 14.61
N ASN A 52 6.10 20.60 14.73
CA ASN A 52 5.22 19.43 14.73
C ASN A 52 4.49 19.24 16.07
N TYR A 53 5.08 19.71 17.18
CA TYR A 53 4.38 19.74 18.47
C TYR A 53 3.26 20.79 18.50
N ALA A 54 3.42 21.89 17.75
CA ALA A 54 2.44 22.95 17.68
C ALA A 54 1.11 22.52 17.04
N ALA A 55 1.14 21.57 16.10
CA ALA A 55 -0.07 20.99 15.49
C ALA A 55 -0.84 20.05 16.44
N GLY A 56 -0.28 19.69 17.60
CA GLY A 56 -0.89 18.74 18.53
C GLY A 56 -0.86 17.30 18.03
N PHE A 57 -0.83 16.36 18.98
CA PHE A 57 -0.67 14.92 18.69
C PHE A 57 -1.78 14.35 17.80
N PHE A 58 -3.02 14.78 18.00
CA PHE A 58 -4.18 14.25 17.27
C PHE A 58 -4.17 14.67 15.79
N GLU A 59 -3.90 15.94 15.49
CA GLU A 59 -3.87 16.44 14.11
C GLU A 59 -2.67 15.90 13.34
N SER A 60 -1.49 15.90 13.97
CA SER A 60 -0.25 15.46 13.34
C SER A 60 -0.18 13.93 13.17
N VAL A 61 -0.42 13.16 14.24
CA VAL A 61 -0.14 11.72 14.20
C VAL A 61 -1.37 10.93 13.75
N ILE A 62 -2.56 11.25 14.27
CA ILE A 62 -3.76 10.47 13.96
C ILE A 62 -4.37 10.89 12.61
N LEU A 63 -4.51 12.20 12.36
CA LEU A 63 -5.06 12.70 11.10
C LEU A 63 -4.04 12.70 9.96
N LEU A 64 -2.93 13.44 10.10
CA LEU A 64 -1.96 13.58 9.01
C LEU A 64 -1.22 12.27 8.70
N VAL A 65 -0.65 11.59 9.70
CA VAL A 65 0.07 10.33 9.45
C VAL A 65 -0.89 9.15 9.30
N GLY A 66 -1.84 8.96 10.22
CA GLY A 66 -2.77 7.82 10.17
C GLY A 66 -3.76 7.89 9.01
N LEU A 67 -4.66 8.88 9.01
CA LEU A 67 -5.66 9.01 7.95
C LEU A 67 -5.03 9.40 6.61
N GLY A 68 -4.04 10.30 6.61
CA GLY A 68 -3.30 10.69 5.42
C GLY A 68 -2.54 9.52 4.78
N GLY A 69 -1.82 8.71 5.56
CA GLY A 69 -1.12 7.53 5.07
C GLY A 69 -2.07 6.47 4.49
N PHE A 70 -3.25 6.29 5.10
CA PHE A 70 -4.28 5.40 4.58
C PHE A 70 -4.80 5.87 3.21
N VAL A 71 -5.20 7.14 3.09
CA VAL A 71 -5.71 7.72 1.83
C VAL A 71 -4.62 7.71 0.75
N HIS A 72 -3.39 8.07 1.11
CA HIS A 72 -2.25 8.05 0.19
C HIS A 72 -2.05 6.67 -0.43
N SER A 73 -2.04 5.63 0.42
CA SER A 73 -1.92 4.24 -0.04
C SER A 73 -3.06 3.82 -0.99
N MET A 74 -4.27 4.36 -0.82
CA MET A 74 -5.38 4.11 -1.75
C MET A 74 -5.17 4.81 -3.11
N VAL A 75 -4.66 6.03 -3.09
CA VAL A 75 -4.34 6.80 -4.31
C VAL A 75 -3.22 6.10 -5.08
N ASP A 76 -2.16 5.69 -4.39
CA ASP A 76 -1.04 4.94 -4.99
C ASP A 76 -1.53 3.66 -5.68
N PHE A 77 -2.44 2.95 -5.02
CA PHE A 77 -3.04 1.75 -5.59
C PHE A 77 -3.91 2.05 -6.82
N ALA A 78 -4.66 3.16 -6.81
CA ALA A 78 -5.43 3.59 -7.98
C ALA A 78 -4.52 3.92 -9.17
N ILE A 79 -3.40 4.62 -8.92
CA ILE A 79 -2.38 4.91 -9.93
C ILE A 79 -1.76 3.61 -10.42
N ALA A 80 -1.42 2.67 -9.52
CA ALA A 80 -0.86 1.38 -9.89
C ALA A 80 -1.79 0.59 -10.83
N ILE A 81 -3.10 0.55 -10.57
CA ILE A 81 -4.08 -0.07 -11.49
C ILE A 81 -4.11 0.67 -12.83
N ALA A 82 -4.16 2.01 -12.80
CA ALA A 82 -4.24 2.83 -14.01
C ALA A 82 -3.03 2.62 -14.93
N VAL A 83 -1.83 2.47 -14.35
CA VAL A 83 -0.57 2.18 -15.05
C VAL A 83 -0.47 0.71 -15.48
N TRP A 84 -1.00 -0.23 -14.67
CA TRP A 84 -0.96 -1.66 -14.96
C TRP A 84 -1.81 -2.05 -16.20
N LYS A 85 -2.95 -1.40 -16.42
CA LYS A 85 -3.85 -1.66 -17.57
C LYS A 85 -3.17 -1.48 -18.95
N PRO A 86 -2.49 -0.36 -19.26
CA PRO A 86 -1.78 -0.20 -20.53
C PRO A 86 -0.52 -1.08 -20.61
N ILE A 87 0.23 -1.24 -19.50
CA ILE A 87 1.46 -2.05 -19.48
C ILE A 87 1.15 -3.52 -19.79
N THR A 88 0.10 -4.10 -19.21
CA THR A 88 -0.30 -5.49 -19.51
C THR A 88 -0.76 -5.69 -20.96
N LYS A 89 -1.23 -4.62 -21.63
CA LYS A 89 -1.57 -4.66 -23.05
C LYS A 89 -0.33 -4.67 -23.95
N ILE A 90 0.75 -4.01 -23.51
CA ILE A 90 2.04 -3.94 -24.21
C ILE A 90 2.88 -5.19 -23.94
N LEU A 91 2.90 -5.68 -22.69
CA LEU A 91 3.60 -6.90 -22.25
C LEU A 91 2.84 -8.20 -22.59
N ARG A 92 1.72 -8.11 -23.32
CA ARG A 92 1.06 -9.25 -23.97
C ARG A 92 1.78 -9.70 -25.26
N THR A 93 2.97 -9.20 -25.54
CA THR A 93 3.96 -9.99 -26.29
C THR A 93 4.34 -11.22 -25.45
N PRO A 94 4.31 -12.42 -26.03
CA PRO A 94 3.78 -13.60 -25.36
C PRO A 94 4.77 -14.20 -24.35
N TYR A 95 4.59 -13.92 -23.06
CA TYR A 95 5.18 -14.76 -22.02
C TYR A 95 4.64 -16.20 -22.07
N SER A 96 3.47 -16.41 -22.71
CA SER A 96 2.90 -17.72 -23.01
C SER A 96 3.63 -18.51 -24.11
N ALA A 97 4.52 -17.88 -24.89
CA ALA A 97 5.33 -18.58 -25.90
C ALA A 97 6.67 -19.09 -25.35
N LEU A 98 7.13 -18.60 -24.20
CA LEU A 98 8.38 -19.03 -23.58
C LEU A 98 8.22 -20.29 -22.71
N MET A 99 7.01 -20.56 -22.20
CA MET A 99 6.74 -21.71 -21.32
C MET A 99 6.33 -22.99 -22.06
N VAL A 100 6.14 -22.96 -23.38
CA VAL A 100 5.79 -24.14 -24.20
C VAL A 100 7.04 -24.82 -24.79
N LYS A 101 8.24 -24.26 -24.58
CA LYS A 101 9.48 -24.77 -25.19
C LYS A 101 10.43 -25.51 -24.23
N GLU A 102 9.94 -25.94 -23.07
CA GLU A 102 10.69 -26.74 -22.09
C GLU A 102 9.98 -28.09 -21.86
N HIS A 103 9.67 -28.79 -22.95
CA HIS A 103 9.32 -30.21 -22.96
C HIS A 103 10.30 -30.95 -23.86
#